data_AF-A0A1D6JV52-F1
#
_entry.id   AF-A0A1D6JV52-F1
#
_cell.length_a   1.000
_cell.length_b   1.000
_cell.length_c   1.000
_cell.angle_alpha   90.00
_cell.angle_beta   90.00
_cell.angle_gamma   90.00
#
_symmetry.space_group_name_H-M   'P 1'
#
loop_
_entity.id
_entity.type
_entity.pdbx_description
1 polymer ?
#
loop_
_entity_poly.entity_id
_entity_poly.type
_entity_poly.pdbx_seq_one_letter_code
_entity_poly.pdbx_strand_id
1 'polypeptide(L)'
;MLNFLSNSLREEGGFEYKKAIVDSIVTLVSEIPDAKEIGLLHLCEFIEDCEFTYLSSQILHFLGNEGPRTSDPSRYIRYIYNRVILENATVRASAVSTLAKFGALVDTLKPQIFVLLQRCLFDTEDEVSLEFYPLHSKL
;
A
#
# COMPACT_ATOMS: atom_id res chain seq x y z
N MET A 1 1.96 22.22 -5.35
CA MET A 1 2.16 21.30 -6.49
C MET A 1 1.53 19.94 -6.23
N LEU A 2 1.83 19.25 -5.12
CA LEU A 2 1.24 17.94 -4.80
C LEU A 2 -0.29 17.95 -4.71
N ASN A 3 -0.89 18.98 -4.09
CA ASN A 3 -2.35 19.10 -4.05
C ASN A 3 -2.99 19.18 -5.45
N PHE A 4 -2.31 19.80 -6.42
CA PHE A 4 -2.78 19.83 -7.81
C PHE A 4 -2.75 18.44 -8.43
N LEU A 5 -1.61 17.73 -8.28
CA LEU A 5 -1.48 16.35 -8.77
C LEU A 5 -2.50 15.41 -8.11
N SER A 6 -2.75 15.56 -6.81
CA SER A 6 -3.77 14.77 -6.11
C SER A 6 -5.18 15.05 -6.63
N ASN A 7 -5.53 16.31 -6.93
CA ASN A 7 -6.83 16.62 -7.49
C ASN A 7 -6.99 16.00 -8.89
N SER A 8 -5.99 16.13 -9.75
CA SER A 8 -5.96 15.48 -11.07
C SER A 8 -5.96 13.94 -10.97
N LEU A 9 -5.38 13.39 -9.91
CA LEU A 9 -5.39 11.95 -9.64
C LEU A 9 -6.80 11.45 -9.24
N ARG A 10 -7.70 12.31 -8.77
CA ARG A 10 -9.09 11.96 -8.43
C ARG A 10 -10.08 12.12 -9.59
N GLU A 11 -9.75 12.92 -10.61
CA GLU A 11 -10.61 13.11 -11.79
C GLU A 11 -10.71 11.85 -12.65
N GLU A 12 -11.72 11.68 -13.50
CA GLU A 12 -11.72 10.56 -14.46
C GLU A 12 -10.54 10.66 -15.43
N GLY A 13 -9.94 9.52 -15.78
CA GLY A 13 -8.84 9.51 -16.75
C GLY A 13 -8.30 8.12 -17.05
N GLY A 14 -7.75 7.95 -18.25
CA GLY A 14 -7.20 6.67 -18.70
C GLY A 14 -5.91 6.27 -17.97
N PHE A 15 -5.55 5.00 -18.12
CA PHE A 15 -4.39 4.39 -17.45
C PHE A 15 -3.08 5.19 -17.59
N GLU A 16 -2.67 5.55 -18.81
CA GLU A 16 -1.40 6.26 -19.05
C GLU A 16 -1.35 7.63 -18.36
N TYR A 17 -2.48 8.33 -18.34
CA TYR A 17 -2.60 9.61 -17.66
C TYR A 17 -2.45 9.44 -16.14
N LYS A 18 -3.14 8.46 -15.56
CA LYS A 18 -3.03 8.13 -14.13
C LYS A 18 -1.63 7.69 -13.76
N LYS A 19 -1.02 6.83 -14.57
CA LYS A 19 0.35 6.36 -14.38
C LYS A 19 1.34 7.52 -14.36
N ALA A 20 1.24 8.46 -15.30
CA ALA A 20 2.13 9.63 -15.32
C ALA A 20 2.02 10.49 -14.05
N ILE A 21 0.82 10.65 -13.50
CA ILE A 21 0.61 11.38 -12.24
C ILE A 21 1.20 10.61 -11.05
N VAL A 22 0.94 9.30 -10.97
CA VAL A 22 1.50 8.43 -9.92
C VAL A 22 3.02 8.46 -9.94
N ASP A 23 3.64 8.26 -11.12
CA ASP A 23 5.10 8.30 -11.30
C ASP A 23 5.68 9.67 -10.87
N SER A 24 4.95 10.76 -11.13
CA SER A 24 5.34 12.11 -10.69
C SER A 24 5.29 12.26 -9.17
N ILE A 25 4.23 11.77 -8.52
CA ILE A 25 4.12 11.81 -7.05
C ILE A 25 5.20 10.95 -6.40
N VAL A 26 5.45 9.76 -6.93
CA VAL A 26 6.51 8.84 -6.47
C VAL A 26 7.89 9.51 -6.53
N THR A 27 8.18 10.21 -7.63
CA THR A 27 9.44 10.95 -7.79
C THR A 27 9.56 12.05 -6.73
N LEU A 28 8.51 12.87 -6.56
CA LEU A 28 8.50 13.94 -5.56
C LEU A 28 8.67 13.44 -4.13
N VAL A 29 8.00 12.35 -3.76
CA VAL A 29 8.12 11.72 -2.43
C VAL A 29 9.53 11.20 -2.18
N SER A 30 10.19 10.70 -3.22
CA SER A 30 11.53 10.10 -3.12
C SER A 30 12.62 11.17 -3.03
N GLU A 31 12.45 12.31 -3.69
CA GLU A 31 13.45 13.38 -3.75
C GLU A 31 13.27 14.46 -2.69
N ILE A 32 12.04 14.68 -2.21
CA ILE A 32 11.69 15.78 -1.31
C ILE A 32 11.14 15.22 0.01
N PRO A 33 11.92 15.24 1.11
CA PRO A 33 11.47 14.72 2.41
C PRO A 33 10.14 15.33 2.90
N ASP A 34 9.97 16.64 2.73
CA ASP A 34 8.76 17.37 3.15
C ASP A 34 7.51 16.95 2.35
N ALA A 35 7.68 16.38 1.16
CA ALA A 35 6.60 15.85 0.34
C ALA A 35 6.14 14.45 0.77
N LYS A 36 6.92 13.76 1.61
CA LYS A 36 6.76 12.33 1.85
C LYS A 36 5.41 11.99 2.42
N GLU A 37 5.05 12.58 3.56
CA GLU A 37 3.81 12.18 4.25
C GLU A 37 2.56 12.52 3.43
N ILE A 38 2.52 13.72 2.86
CA ILE A 38 1.37 14.16 2.06
C ILE A 38 1.23 13.37 0.76
N GLY A 39 2.34 13.06 0.08
CA GLY A 39 2.33 12.27 -1.15
C GLY A 39 1.89 10.83 -0.89
N LEU A 40 2.37 10.20 0.18
CA LEU A 40 1.92 8.85 0.56
C LEU A 40 0.42 8.82 0.89
N LEU A 41 -0.11 9.85 1.56
CA LEU A 41 -1.54 9.95 1.84
C LEU A 41 -2.38 10.08 0.56
N HIS A 42 -1.97 10.91 -0.39
CA HIS A 42 -2.66 11.03 -1.68
C HIS A 42 -2.66 9.71 -2.47
N LEU A 43 -1.56 8.97 -2.41
CA LEU A 43 -1.49 7.64 -3.00
C LEU A 43 -2.40 6.63 -2.30
N CYS A 44 -2.50 6.70 -0.96
CA CYS A 44 -3.45 5.89 -0.19
C CYS A 44 -4.90 6.15 -0.55
N GLU A 45 -5.28 7.43 -0.66
CA GLU A 45 -6.63 7.83 -1.08
C GLU A 45 -6.92 7.34 -2.51
N PHE A 46 -5.96 7.44 -3.42
CA PHE A 46 -6.17 7.00 -4.80
C PHE A 46 -6.43 5.50 -4.91
N ILE A 47 -5.68 4.67 -4.18
CA ILE A 47 -5.88 3.21 -4.24
C ILE A 47 -7.19 2.75 -3.57
N GLU A 48 -7.97 3.64 -2.94
CA GLU A 48 -9.27 3.26 -2.40
C GLU A 48 -10.31 2.97 -3.47
N ASP A 49 -10.29 3.74 -4.56
CA ASP A 49 -11.25 3.67 -5.66
C ASP A 49 -10.54 3.42 -7.02
N CYS A 50 -9.29 2.94 -6.99
CA CYS A 50 -8.51 2.72 -8.21
C CYS A 50 -8.94 1.45 -8.95
N GLU A 51 -9.42 1.61 -10.18
CA GLU A 51 -9.79 0.50 -11.06
C GLU A 51 -8.58 -0.23 -11.70
N PHE A 52 -7.39 0.37 -11.65
CA PHE A 52 -6.21 -0.15 -12.32
C PHE A 52 -5.37 -1.04 -11.40
N THR A 53 -5.58 -2.35 -11.49
CA THR A 53 -4.85 -3.38 -10.70
C THR A 53 -3.34 -3.17 -10.67
N TYR A 54 -2.73 -2.81 -11.81
CA TYR A 54 -1.30 -2.54 -11.91
C TYR A 54 -0.87 -1.35 -11.04
N LEU A 55 -1.61 -0.23 -11.10
CA LEU A 55 -1.29 0.96 -10.31
C LEU A 55 -1.48 0.72 -8.82
N SER A 56 -2.59 0.07 -8.44
CA SER A 56 -2.84 -0.30 -7.03
C SER A 56 -1.70 -1.14 -6.47
N SER A 57 -1.26 -2.15 -7.23
CA SER A 57 -0.15 -3.02 -6.84
C SER A 57 1.16 -2.24 -6.73
N GLN A 58 1.51 -1.42 -7.73
CA GLN A 58 2.72 -0.60 -7.73
C GLN A 58 2.77 0.36 -6.53
N ILE A 59 1.65 1.02 -6.24
CA ILE A 59 1.53 1.95 -5.12
C ILE A 59 1.66 1.22 -3.78
N LEU A 60 1.01 0.06 -3.62
CA LEU A 60 1.15 -0.74 -2.40
C LEU A 60 2.61 -1.12 -2.15
N HIS A 61 3.35 -1.52 -3.19
CA HIS A 61 4.77 -1.83 -3.08
C HIS A 61 5.59 -0.60 -2.65
N PHE A 62 5.29 0.56 -3.22
CA PHE A 62 5.94 1.82 -2.84
C PHE A 62 5.63 2.22 -1.39
N LEU A 63 4.37 2.13 -0.97
CA LEU A 63 3.95 2.34 0.43
C LEU A 63 4.71 1.42 1.39
N GLY A 64 4.94 0.16 1.00
CA GLY A 64 5.71 -0.79 1.82
C GLY A 64 7.18 -0.44 2.00
N ASN A 65 7.74 0.38 1.12
CA ASN A 65 9.13 0.83 1.21
C ASN A 65 9.25 2.17 1.95
N GLU A 66 8.34 3.10 1.69
CA GLU A 66 8.40 4.47 2.22
C GLU A 66 7.58 4.69 3.50
N GLY A 67 6.42 4.05 3.61
CA GLY A 67 5.50 4.20 4.74
C GLY A 67 6.10 3.85 6.11
N PRO A 68 6.87 2.75 6.26
CA PRO A 68 7.55 2.42 7.52
C PRO A 68 8.55 3.48 8.02
N ARG A 69 9.00 4.38 7.14
CA ARG A 69 10.01 5.42 7.43
C ARG A 69 9.40 6.78 7.77
N THR A 70 8.07 6.87 7.84
CA THR A 70 7.36 8.10 8.20
C THR A 70 7.33 8.31 9.71
N SER A 71 6.96 9.51 10.17
CA SER A 71 6.89 9.81 11.61
C SER A 71 5.82 8.99 12.36
N ASP A 72 4.78 8.58 11.64
CA ASP A 72 3.69 7.77 12.17
C ASP A 72 3.24 6.73 11.11
N PRO A 73 3.91 5.57 11.05
CA PRO A 73 3.58 4.52 10.10
C PRO A 73 2.20 3.89 10.31
N SER A 74 1.62 4.04 11.51
CA SER A 74 0.36 3.38 11.88
C SER A 74 -0.83 3.85 11.03
N ARG A 75 -0.80 5.12 10.57
CA ARG A 75 -1.86 5.72 9.76
C ARG A 75 -2.13 5.01 8.44
N TYR A 76 -1.12 4.34 7.87
CA TYR A 76 -1.23 3.68 6.57
C TYR A 76 -1.88 2.29 6.64
N ILE A 77 -1.86 1.65 7.81
CA ILE A 77 -2.25 0.24 7.98
C ILE A 77 -3.70 -0.01 7.55
N ARG A 78 -4.62 0.91 7.87
CA ARG A 78 -6.03 0.77 7.49
C ARG A 78 -6.21 0.80 5.97
N TYR A 79 -5.56 1.74 5.28
CA TYR A 79 -5.62 1.85 3.82
C TYR A 79 -5.11 0.57 3.15
N ILE A 80 -4.01 0.02 3.66
CA ILE A 80 -3.41 -1.20 3.11
C ILE A 80 -4.28 -2.43 3.42
N TYR A 81 -4.74 -2.60 4.66
CA TYR A 81 -5.53 -3.78 5.04
C TYR A 81 -6.88 -3.85 4.33
N ASN A 82 -7.52 -2.70 4.09
CA ASN A 82 -8.75 -2.67 3.30
C ASN A 82 -8.57 -3.25 1.89
N ARG A 83 -7.39 -3.07 1.27
CA ARG A 83 -7.06 -3.69 -0.04
C ARG A 83 -6.90 -5.20 0.03
N VAL A 84 -6.70 -5.79 1.21
CA VAL A 84 -6.69 -7.25 1.38
C VAL A 84 -8.11 -7.82 1.31
N ILE A 85 -9.12 -7.06 1.74
CA ILE A 85 -10.50 -7.53 1.83
C ILE A 85 -11.28 -7.22 0.54
N LEU A 86 -11.08 -6.04 -0.02
CA LEU A 86 -11.98 -5.47 -1.04
C LEU A 86 -11.53 -5.72 -2.48
N GLU A 87 -10.34 -6.28 -2.70
CA GLU A 87 -9.70 -6.31 -4.02
C GLU A 87 -9.46 -7.73 -4.58
N ASN A 88 -9.05 -7.80 -5.85
CA ASN A 88 -8.67 -9.05 -6.50
C ASN A 88 -7.35 -9.65 -5.96
N ALA A 89 -7.09 -10.91 -6.30
CA ALA A 89 -5.95 -11.68 -5.82
C ALA A 89 -4.58 -10.96 -5.96
N THR A 90 -4.34 -10.27 -7.07
CA THR A 90 -3.06 -9.59 -7.33
C THR A 90 -2.84 -8.40 -6.39
N VAL A 91 -3.87 -7.57 -6.19
CA VAL A 91 -3.79 -6.43 -5.27
C VAL A 91 -3.73 -6.91 -3.82
N ARG A 92 -4.49 -7.98 -3.48
CA ARG A 92 -4.43 -8.61 -2.14
C ARG A 92 -3.03 -9.10 -1.81
N ALA A 93 -2.37 -9.83 -2.71
CA ALA A 93 -0.99 -10.30 -2.51
C ALA A 93 -0.02 -9.14 -2.27
N SER A 94 -0.16 -8.06 -3.04
CA SER A 94 0.61 -6.83 -2.85
C SER A 94 0.36 -6.20 -1.48
N ALA A 95 -0.90 -6.11 -1.04
CA ALA A 95 -1.27 -5.52 0.23
C ALA A 95 -0.79 -6.35 1.43
N VAL A 96 -0.89 -7.67 1.36
CA VAL A 96 -0.33 -8.61 2.34
C VAL A 96 1.18 -8.42 2.47
N SER A 97 1.89 -8.41 1.34
CA SER A 97 3.33 -8.18 1.29
C SER A 97 3.72 -6.83 1.91
N THR A 98 2.92 -5.79 1.65
CA THR A 98 3.11 -4.47 2.24
C THR A 98 2.90 -4.48 3.75
N LEU A 99 1.81 -5.08 4.27
CA LEU A 99 1.60 -5.22 5.71
C LEU A 99 2.76 -5.97 6.38
N ALA A 100 3.20 -7.07 5.78
CA ALA A 100 4.34 -7.83 6.26
C ALA A 100 5.61 -6.97 6.39
N LYS A 101 5.90 -6.10 5.40
CA LYS A 101 7.03 -5.16 5.48
C LYS A 101 6.89 -4.19 6.65
N PHE A 102 5.70 -3.63 6.88
CA PHE A 102 5.48 -2.77 8.06
C PHE A 102 5.73 -3.54 9.37
N GLY A 103 5.27 -4.80 9.46
CA GLY A 103 5.46 -5.63 10.67
C GLY A 103 6.91 -6.04 10.90
N ALA A 104 7.70 -6.11 9.84
CA ALA A 104 9.13 -6.41 9.92
C ALA A 104 10.00 -5.18 10.21
N LEU A 105 9.56 -3.98 9.82
CA LEU A 105 10.34 -2.75 9.94
C LEU A 105 9.92 -1.86 11.12
N VAL A 106 8.73 -2.06 11.67
CA VAL A 106 8.17 -1.25 12.76
C VAL A 106 7.74 -2.16 13.91
N ASP A 107 8.64 -2.38 14.87
CA ASP A 107 8.44 -3.32 15.99
C ASP A 107 7.15 -3.07 16.77
N THR A 108 6.76 -1.80 16.95
CA THR A 108 5.54 -1.42 17.67
C THR A 108 4.26 -1.84 16.95
N LEU A 109 4.30 -2.00 15.62
CA LEU A 109 3.15 -2.44 14.81
C LEU A 109 3.11 -3.95 14.61
N LYS A 110 4.21 -4.66 14.87
CA LYS A 110 4.33 -6.10 14.65
C LYS A 110 3.18 -6.92 15.26
N PRO A 111 2.77 -6.73 16.53
CA PRO A 111 1.67 -7.51 17.11
C PRO A 111 0.34 -7.29 16.38
N GLN A 112 0.04 -6.03 16.02
CA GLN A 112 -1.18 -5.69 15.28
C GLN A 112 -1.16 -6.31 13.88
N ILE A 113 -0.05 -6.18 13.16
CA ILE A 113 0.10 -6.69 11.80
C ILE A 113 0.03 -8.21 11.78
N PHE A 114 0.61 -8.89 12.77
CA PHE A 114 0.51 -10.34 12.89
C PHE A 114 -0.95 -10.80 12.98
N VAL A 115 -1.77 -10.14 13.81
CA VAL A 115 -3.21 -10.44 13.92
C VAL A 115 -3.93 -10.20 12.58
N LEU A 116 -3.61 -9.13 11.86
CA LEU A 116 -4.22 -8.84 10.56
C LEU A 116 -3.86 -9.91 9.52
N LEU A 117 -2.58 -10.31 9.46
CA LEU A 117 -2.09 -11.33 8.54
C LEU A 117 -2.66 -12.72 8.86
N GLN A 118 -2.81 -13.06 10.15
CA GLN A 118 -3.47 -14.31 10.54
C GLN A 118 -4.92 -14.36 10.05
N ARG A 119 -5.67 -13.27 10.13
CA ARG A 119 -7.05 -13.23 9.60
C ARG A 119 -7.09 -13.54 8.11
N CYS A 120 -6.13 -13.05 7.34
CA CYS A 120 -6.05 -13.35 5.90
C CYS A 120 -5.92 -14.85 5.61
N LEU A 121 -5.25 -15.62 6.47
CA LEU A 121 -5.08 -17.06 6.33
C LEU A 121 -6.38 -17.85 6.62
N PHE A 122 -7.26 -17.31 7.46
CA PHE A 122 -8.50 -17.97 7.85
C PHE A 122 -9.71 -17.52 7.04
N ASP A 123 -9.67 -16.33 6.43
CA ASP A 123 -10.72 -15.79 5.56
C ASP A 123 -10.62 -16.28 4.10
N THR A 124 -9.54 -16.96 3.70
CA THR A 124 -9.35 -17.43 2.32
C THR A 124 -9.54 -18.94 2.19
N GLU A 125 -10.74 -19.35 1.77
CA GLU A 125 -10.95 -20.69 1.20
C GLU A 125 -10.32 -20.83 -0.22
N ASP A 126 -9.77 -19.77 -0.80
CA ASP A 126 -9.18 -19.78 -2.15
C ASP A 126 -7.68 -19.40 -2.17
N GLU A 127 -6.84 -20.40 -2.50
CA GLU A 127 -5.56 -20.36 -3.24
C GLU A 127 -4.42 -19.39 -2.87
N VAL A 128 -4.42 -18.69 -1.74
CA VAL A 128 -3.26 -17.83 -1.34
C VAL A 128 -2.47 -18.41 -0.17
N SER A 129 -1.95 -19.63 -0.34
CA SER A 129 -1.17 -20.32 0.71
C SER A 129 0.36 -20.30 0.51
N LEU A 130 0.88 -19.90 -0.66
CA LEU A 130 2.30 -20.12 -0.98
C LEU A 130 3.25 -18.97 -0.57
N GLU A 131 2.78 -17.72 -0.45
CA GLU A 131 3.66 -16.59 -0.09
C GLU A 131 3.83 -16.38 1.43
N PHE A 132 2.98 -16.98 2.27
CA PHE A 132 3.01 -16.78 3.73
C PHE A 132 4.04 -17.64 4.47
N TYR A 133 4.37 -18.83 3.97
CA TYR A 133 5.29 -19.76 4.64
C TYR A 133 6.68 -19.17 4.92
N PRO A 134 7.31 -18.41 4.00
CA PRO A 134 8.60 -17.78 4.28
C PRO A 134 8.52 -16.67 5.33
N LEU A 135 7.37 -15.99 5.46
CA LEU A 135 7.16 -14.83 6.32
C LEU A 135 6.98 -15.20 7.79
N HIS A 136 6.30 -16.32 8.09
CA HIS A 136 6.13 -16.80 9.47
C HIS A 136 7.47 -17.19 10.14
N SER A 137 8.51 -17.49 9.36
CA SER A 137 9.84 -17.82 9.91
C SER A 137 10.70 -16.61 10.25
N LYS A 138 10.30 -15.40 9.85
CA LYS A 138 11.06 -14.15 10.02
C LYS A 138 10.39 -13.11 10.92
N LEU A 139 9.18 -13.39 11.38
CA LEU A 139 8.48 -12.64 12.44
C LEU A 139 8.60 -13.41 13.75
#